data_AF-A0A7S1BRS7-F1
#
_entry.id   AF-A0A7S1BRS7-F1
#
_cell.length_a   1.000
_cell.length_b   1.000
_cell.length_c   1.000
_cell.angle_alpha   90.00
_cell.angle_beta   90.00
_cell.angle_gamma   90.00
#
_symmetry.space_group_name_H-M   'P 1'
#
loop_
_entity.id
_entity.type
_entity.pdbx_description
1 polymer ?
#
loop_
_entity_poly.entity_id
_entity_poly.type
_entity_poly.pdbx_seq_one_letter_code
_entity_poly.pdbx_strand_id
1 'polypeptide(L)'
;MKRRKPRRDARSIFSGVVFAVNARVLVKNCGVFDGLLRRVPDSQLLVWTATGEPPISRHKISGIEKYFMSVNLHHRVGFDCQICSNWIIGILYDMLVNLVALYWNFMNFVRYGKE
;
A
#
# COMPACT_ATOMS: atom_id res chain seq x y z
N MET A 1 -19.49 -5.89 44.46
CA MET A 1 -18.88 -4.72 43.78
C MET A 1 -18.86 -4.98 42.27
N LYS A 2 -19.90 -4.54 41.53
CA LYS A 2 -20.04 -4.81 40.08
C LYS A 2 -19.17 -3.83 39.29
N ARG A 3 -18.13 -4.33 38.59
CA ARG A 3 -17.29 -3.54 37.67
C ARG A 3 -18.17 -3.03 36.51
N ARG A 4 -18.48 -1.72 36.49
CA ARG A 4 -19.09 -1.07 35.33
C ARG A 4 -18.04 -1.04 34.21
N LYS A 5 -18.27 -1.77 33.12
CA LYS A 5 -17.49 -1.59 31.88
C LYS A 5 -17.66 -0.14 31.43
N PRO A 6 -16.59 0.56 31.00
CA PRO A 6 -16.74 1.90 30.46
C PRO A 6 -17.71 1.86 29.27
N ARG A 7 -18.73 2.72 29.32
CA ARG A 7 -19.59 3.02 28.16
C ARG A 7 -18.64 3.49 27.06
N ARG A 8 -18.45 2.67 26.01
CA ARG A 8 -17.86 3.16 24.77
C ARG A 8 -18.82 4.25 24.29
N ASP A 9 -18.36 5.49 24.33
CA ASP A 9 -19.09 6.61 23.78
C ASP A 9 -19.46 6.30 22.34
N ALA A 10 -20.76 6.38 22.05
CA ALA A 10 -21.35 6.20 20.73
C ALA A 10 -21.05 7.39 19.79
N ARG A 11 -19.80 7.90 19.81
CA ARG A 11 -19.31 8.94 18.92
C ARG A 11 -18.20 8.39 18.02
N SER A 12 -18.63 7.54 17.07
CA SER A 12 -18.07 7.41 15.71
C SER A 12 -18.63 6.14 15.09
N ILE A 13 -19.90 6.19 14.65
CA ILE A 13 -20.50 5.18 13.77
C ILE A 13 -20.51 5.71 12.31
N PHE A 14 -19.79 6.82 12.04
CA PHE A 14 -19.81 7.50 10.74
C PHE A 14 -18.53 7.28 9.94
N SER A 15 -18.65 6.40 8.93
CA SER A 15 -18.16 6.57 7.55
C SER A 15 -16.75 7.16 7.33
N GLY A 16 -15.71 6.48 7.80
CA GLY A 16 -14.38 6.67 7.21
C GLY A 16 -14.34 6.06 5.80
N VAL A 17 -13.85 6.81 4.81
CA VAL A 17 -13.57 6.25 3.47
C VAL A 17 -12.22 5.55 3.52
N VAL A 18 -12.16 4.27 3.17
CA VAL A 18 -10.90 3.52 3.06
C VAL A 18 -10.52 3.39 1.59
N PHE A 19 -9.37 3.95 1.23
CA PHE A 19 -8.78 3.79 -0.09
C PHE A 19 -7.87 2.56 -0.08
N ALA A 20 -8.30 1.49 -0.75
CA ALA A 20 -7.47 0.30 -0.94
C ALA A 20 -6.46 0.55 -2.08
N VAL A 21 -5.17 0.51 -1.77
CA VAL A 21 -4.10 0.79 -2.72
C VAL A 21 -3.11 -0.35 -2.76
N ASN A 22 -2.80 -0.81 -3.98
CA ASN A 22 -1.81 -1.85 -4.18
C ASN A 22 -0.42 -1.36 -3.74
N ALA A 23 0.26 -2.14 -2.88
CA ALA A 23 1.55 -1.81 -2.31
C ALA A 23 2.62 -1.55 -3.38
N ARG A 24 2.62 -2.30 -4.50
CA ARG A 24 3.60 -2.13 -5.58
C ARG A 24 3.41 -0.83 -6.35
N VAL A 25 2.16 -0.36 -6.46
CA VAL A 25 1.86 0.96 -7.05
C VAL A 25 2.34 2.05 -6.10
N LEU A 26 2.04 1.91 -4.82
CA LEU A 26 2.41 2.90 -3.81
C LEU A 26 3.93 3.07 -3.66
N VAL A 27 4.70 1.98 -3.71
CA VAL A 27 6.17 2.04 -3.66
C VAL A 27 6.78 2.90 -4.76
N LYS A 28 6.14 2.95 -5.95
CA LYS A 28 6.67 3.74 -7.07
C LYS A 28 6.52 5.24 -6.83
N ASN A 29 5.48 5.65 -6.11
CA ASN A 29 5.22 7.04 -5.81
C ASN A 29 4.34 7.19 -4.55
N CYS A 30 4.98 7.19 -3.38
CA CYS A 30 4.27 7.23 -2.09
C CYS A 30 3.46 8.52 -1.90
N GLY A 31 3.94 9.65 -2.44
CA GLY A 31 3.36 10.97 -2.17
C GLY A 31 2.09 11.31 -2.93
N VAL A 32 1.65 10.47 -3.88
CA VAL A 32 0.41 10.69 -4.63
C VAL A 32 -0.80 10.83 -3.71
N PHE A 33 -0.79 10.15 -2.57
CA PHE A 33 -1.92 10.11 -1.64
C PHE A 33 -1.88 11.18 -0.55
N ASP A 34 -0.81 11.98 -0.46
CA ASP A 34 -0.70 13.04 0.57
C ASP A 34 -1.81 14.08 0.42
N GLY A 35 -2.03 14.53 -0.81
CA GLY A 35 -3.09 15.49 -1.11
C GLY A 35 -4.48 14.92 -0.83
N LEU A 36 -4.70 13.64 -1.14
CA LEU A 36 -5.97 12.95 -0.87
C LEU A 36 -6.25 12.87 0.63
N LEU A 37 -5.28 12.37 1.42
CA LEU A 37 -5.42 12.22 2.86
C LEU A 37 -5.59 13.58 3.55
N ARG A 38 -4.88 14.63 3.10
CA ARG A 38 -5.04 15.99 3.67
C ARG A 38 -6.39 16.63 3.33
N ARG A 39 -6.95 16.36 2.15
CA ARG A 39 -8.24 16.93 1.71
C ARG A 39 -9.44 16.20 2.31
N VAL A 40 -9.31 14.91 2.60
CA VAL A 40 -10.39 14.09 3.17
C VAL A 40 -9.97 13.64 4.56
N PRO A 41 -10.21 14.42 5.63
CA PRO A 41 -9.61 14.23 6.96
C PRO A 41 -9.95 12.88 7.63
N ASP A 42 -11.12 12.31 7.35
CA ASP A 42 -11.56 11.02 7.92
C ASP A 42 -11.28 9.81 7.02
N SER A 43 -10.50 9.99 5.94
CA SER A 43 -10.12 8.88 5.07
C SER A 43 -8.91 8.10 5.60
N GLN A 44 -8.80 6.84 5.19
CA GLN A 44 -7.67 5.97 5.51
C GLN A 44 -7.13 5.32 4.24
N LEU A 45 -5.87 4.92 4.28
CA LEU A 45 -5.22 4.15 3.24
C LEU A 45 -5.06 2.71 3.72
N LEU A 46 -5.56 1.74 2.95
CA LEU A 46 -5.26 0.32 3.17
C LEU A 46 -4.30 -0.13 2.07
N VAL A 47 -3.05 -0.35 2.45
CA VAL A 47 -2.00 -0.81 1.54
C VAL A 47 -2.06 -2.33 1.48
N TRP A 48 -2.32 -2.89 0.30
CA TRP A 48 -2.53 -4.34 0.15
C TRP A 48 -1.76 -4.94 -1.02
N THR A 49 -1.61 -6.26 -1.03
CA THR A 49 -1.08 -7.03 -2.17
C THR A 49 -2.18 -7.92 -2.73
N ALA A 50 -2.32 -8.00 -4.05
CA ALA A 50 -3.41 -8.78 -4.63
C ALA A 50 -3.20 -10.29 -4.53
N THR A 51 -4.31 -11.04 -4.52
CA THR A 51 -4.26 -12.50 -4.53
C THR A 51 -3.55 -12.99 -5.78
N GLY A 52 -2.53 -13.85 -5.62
CA GLY A 52 -1.72 -14.34 -6.72
C GLY A 52 -0.58 -13.40 -7.13
N GLU A 53 -0.48 -12.19 -6.55
CA GLU A 53 0.72 -11.38 -6.70
C GLU A 53 1.87 -12.00 -5.90
N PRO A 54 3.12 -11.89 -6.40
CA PRO A 54 4.27 -12.25 -5.61
C PRO A 54 4.31 -11.44 -4.31
N PRO A 55 4.80 -12.01 -3.19
CA PRO A 55 4.91 -11.26 -1.95
C PRO A 55 5.86 -10.06 -2.12
N ILE A 56 5.60 -8.99 -1.37
CA ILE A 56 6.40 -7.77 -1.39
C ILE A 56 7.54 -7.86 -0.36
N SER A 57 8.69 -7.28 -0.70
CA SER A 57 9.83 -7.27 0.22
C SER A 57 9.55 -6.37 1.44
N ARG A 58 9.98 -6.82 2.63
CA ARG A 58 9.81 -6.06 3.88
C ARG A 58 10.42 -4.66 3.81
N HIS A 59 11.55 -4.53 3.11
CA HIS A 59 12.22 -3.25 2.90
C HIS A 59 11.30 -2.21 2.24
N LYS A 60 10.51 -2.62 1.24
CA LYS A 60 9.56 -1.73 0.55
C LYS A 60 8.43 -1.27 1.46
N ILE A 61 7.86 -2.19 2.25
CA ILE A 61 6.83 -1.86 3.24
C ILE A 61 7.37 -0.88 4.28
N SER A 62 8.57 -1.13 4.82
CA SER A 62 9.22 -0.19 5.73
C SER A 62 9.52 1.17 5.09
N GLY A 63 9.79 1.21 3.78
CA GLY A 63 9.92 2.47 3.03
C GLY A 63 8.62 3.27 3.00
N ILE A 64 7.50 2.61 2.71
CA ILE A 64 6.16 3.22 2.75
C ILE A 64 5.85 3.72 4.17
N GLU A 65 6.08 2.90 5.18
CA GLU A 65 5.83 3.26 6.58
C GLU A 65 6.64 4.48 7.01
N LYS A 66 7.95 4.48 6.75
CA LYS A 66 8.84 5.62 7.04
C LYS A 66 8.39 6.90 6.32
N TYR A 67 7.91 6.78 5.09
CA TYR A 67 7.36 7.92 4.36
C TYR A 67 6.13 8.50 5.06
N PHE A 68 5.13 7.69 5.39
CA PHE A 68 3.92 8.20 6.05
C PHE A 68 4.17 8.65 7.49
N MET A 69 5.21 8.12 8.15
CA MET A 69 5.71 8.66 9.41
C MET A 69 6.28 10.06 9.24
N SER A 70 7.12 10.30 8.21
CA SER A 70 7.76 11.61 8.00
C SER A 70 6.76 12.72 7.65
N VAL A 71 5.64 12.39 7.00
CA VAL A 71 4.56 13.36 6.72
C VAL A 71 3.45 13.38 7.79
N ASN A 72 3.65 12.69 8.92
CA ASN A 72 2.72 12.60 10.04
C ASN A 72 1.32 12.06 9.70
N LEU A 73 1.23 11.15 8.72
CA LEU A 73 -0.02 10.50 8.29
C LEU A 73 -0.05 8.99 8.59
N HIS A 74 1.00 8.43 9.23
CA HIS A 74 1.13 7.00 9.52
C HIS A 74 -0.07 6.38 10.24
N HIS A 75 -0.73 7.12 11.14
CA HIS A 75 -1.90 6.67 11.89
C HIS A 75 -3.14 6.41 11.01
N ARG A 76 -3.10 6.83 9.74
CA ARG A 76 -4.19 6.66 8.75
C ARG A 76 -3.86 5.61 7.70
N VAL A 77 -2.76 4.88 7.87
CA VAL A 77 -2.28 3.88 6.90
C VAL A 77 -2.27 2.50 7.56
N GLY A 78 -3.09 1.59 7.05
CA GLY A 78 -3.10 0.18 7.40
C GLY A 78 -2.40 -0.66 6.33
N PHE A 79 -1.92 -1.84 6.71
CA PHE A 79 -1.24 -2.77 5.81
C PHE A 79 -1.89 -4.16 5.87
N ASP A 80 -2.27 -4.67 4.70
CA ASP A 80 -2.72 -6.05 4.47
C ASP A 80 -1.93 -6.66 3.30
N CYS A 81 -0.64 -6.86 3.54
CA CYS A 81 0.32 -7.27 2.53
C CYS A 81 0.86 -8.66 2.82
N GLN A 82 1.03 -9.47 1.78
CA GLN A 82 1.84 -10.68 1.83
C GLN A 82 3.31 -10.26 1.78
N ILE A 83 4.01 -10.43 2.91
CA ILE A 83 5.41 -10.01 3.05
C ILE A 83 6.32 -11.23 2.93
N CYS A 84 7.36 -11.12 2.09
CA CYS A 84 8.45 -12.10 2.08
C CYS A 84 9.29 -11.98 3.36
N SER A 85 9.40 -13.07 4.12
CA SER A 85 10.28 -13.17 5.29
C SER A 85 11.76 -13.24 4.91
N ASN A 86 12.09 -13.84 3.75
CA ASN A 86 13.45 -13.95 3.24
C ASN A 86 13.76 -12.83 2.25
N TRP A 87 14.79 -12.03 2.53
CA TRP A 87 15.19 -10.89 1.72
C TRP A 87 15.67 -11.29 0.32
N ILE A 88 16.34 -12.44 0.17
CA ILE A 88 16.82 -12.96 -1.13
C ILE A 88 15.62 -13.26 -2.02
N ILE A 89 14.62 -13.96 -1.48
CA ILE A 89 13.38 -14.29 -2.20
C ILE A 89 12.64 -13.01 -2.59
N GLY A 90 12.61 -12.00 -1.69
CA GLY A 90 12.05 -10.69 -2.00
C GLY A 90 12.72 -10.00 -3.19
N ILE A 91 14.05 -10.05 -3.27
CA ILE A 91 14.80 -9.50 -4.42
C ILE A 91 14.46 -10.26 -5.71
N LEU A 92 14.40 -11.60 -5.68
CA LEU A 92 14.06 -12.40 -6.84
C LEU A 92 12.66 -12.06 -7.37
N TYR A 93 11.67 -11.93 -6.49
CA TYR A 93 10.33 -11.52 -6.90
C TYR A 93 10.28 -10.10 -7.45
N ASP A 94 11.05 -9.18 -6.87
CA ASP A 94 11.14 -7.82 -7.39
C ASP A 94 11.79 -7.78 -8.79
N MET A 95 12.84 -8.58 -9.03
CA MET A 95 13.42 -8.74 -10.35
C MET A 95 12.44 -9.35 -11.35
N LEU A 96 11.72 -10.41 -10.96
CA LEU A 96 10.73 -11.08 -11.80
C LEU A 96 9.62 -10.11 -12.23
N VAL A 97 9.07 -9.33 -11.29
CA VAL A 97 8.03 -8.34 -11.57
C VAL A 97 8.53 -7.26 -12.52
N ASN A 98 9.76 -6.78 -12.34
CA ASN A 98 10.37 -5.81 -13.25
C ASN A 98 10.61 -6.39 -14.65
N LEU A 99 11.03 -7.66 -14.75
CA LEU A 99 11.24 -8.35 -16.02
C LEU A 99 9.92 -8.51 -16.79
N VAL A 100 8.85 -8.93 -16.11
CA VAL A 100 7.51 -9.05 -16.71
C VAL A 100 7.01 -7.67 -17.17
N ALA A 101 7.20 -6.63 -16.36
CA ALA A 101 6.83 -5.26 -16.74
C ALA A 101 7.63 -4.77 -17.96
N LEU A 102 8.93 -5.05 -18.02
CA LEU A 102 9.76 -4.71 -19.17
C LEU A 102 9.32 -5.46 -20.43
N TYR A 103 9.05 -6.75 -20.31
CA TYR A 103 8.54 -7.57 -21.41
C TYR A 103 7.20 -7.02 -21.93
N TRP A 104 6.26 -6.70 -21.03
CA TRP A 104 4.98 -6.10 -21.39
C TRP A 104 5.16 -4.77 -22.14
N ASN A 105 6.02 -3.88 -21.63
CA ASN A 105 6.32 -2.61 -22.28
C ASN A 105 6.95 -2.80 -23.67
N PHE A 106 7.88 -3.74 -23.80
CA PHE A 106 8.50 -4.08 -25.08
C PHE A 106 7.46 -4.61 -26.08
N MET A 107 6.59 -5.53 -25.65
CA MET A 107 5.53 -6.06 -26.50
C MET A 107 4.54 -4.98 -26.95
N ASN A 108 4.19 -4.04 -26.07
CA ASN A 108 3.35 -2.90 -26.45
C ASN A 108 4.09 -1.97 -27.43
N PHE A 109 5.37 -1.71 -27.24
CA PHE A 109 6.17 -0.94 -28.19
C PHE A 109 6.20 -1.60 -29.57
N VAL A 110 6.41 -2.91 -29.65
CA VAL A 110 6.38 -3.65 -30.94
C VAL A 110 5.00 -3.59 -31.59
N ARG A 111 3.93 -3.66 -30.80
CA ARG A 111 2.54 -3.67 -31.27
C ARG A 111 2.06 -2.30 -31.76
N TYR A 112 2.43 -1.23 -31.07
CA TYR A 112 1.91 0.12 -31.30
C TYR A 112 2.95 1.09 -31.89
N GLY A 113 4.23 0.76 -31.91
CA GLY A 113 5.32 1.58 -32.46
C GLY A 113 5.49 1.46 -33.98
N LYS A 114 4.47 0.99 -34.70
CA LYS A 114 4.43 0.91 -36.17
C LYS A 114 3.53 1.98 -36.81
N GLU A 115 2.97 2.88 -36.01
CA GLU A 115 2.33 4.12 -36.47
C GLU A 115 3.37 5.26 -36.55
#